data_AF-G5ANB8-F1
#
_entry.id   AF-G5ANB8-F1
#
_cell.length_a   1.000
_cell.length_b   1.000
_cell.length_c   1.000
_cell.angle_alpha   90.00
_cell.angle_beta   90.00
_cell.angle_gamma   90.00
#
_symmetry.space_group_name_H-M   'P 1'
#
loop_
_entity.id
_entity.type
_entity.pdbx_description
1 polymer ?
#
loop_
_entity_poly.entity_id
_entity_poly.type
_entity_poly.pdbx_seq_one_letter_code
_entity_poly.pdbx_strand_id
1 'polypeptide(L)'
;MGRTLTVEVSVETIRNPQQEESLKHATRITNGMVSKFRDDLGSANCQLMSLYSVCSSEVPPGPVDQKFQSIVIGCVLEDQKKIKRRLETLLRNIENSDKAIKLLEHSKGASSKVLQANAERRLN
;
A
#
# COMPACT_ATOMS: atom_id res chain seq x y z
N MET A 1 -15.32 -44.68 -24.84
CA MET A 1 -15.18 -43.31 -24.28
C MET A 1 -13.99 -43.35 -23.33
N GLY A 2 -12.75 -43.03 -23.71
CA GLY A 2 -12.26 -41.78 -24.31
C GLY A 2 -11.56 -40.98 -23.19
N ARG A 3 -10.32 -41.36 -22.81
CA ARG A 3 -9.53 -40.67 -21.77
C ARG A 3 -9.01 -39.35 -22.36
N THR A 4 -9.40 -38.22 -21.79
CA THR A 4 -8.92 -36.90 -22.24
C THR A 4 -7.47 -36.70 -21.80
N LEU A 5 -6.61 -36.30 -22.74
CA LEU A 5 -5.23 -35.89 -22.47
C LEU A 5 -5.22 -34.37 -22.22
N THR A 6 -4.69 -33.97 -21.07
CA THR A 6 -4.46 -32.55 -20.75
C THR A 6 -3.05 -32.19 -21.14
N VAL A 7 -2.90 -31.19 -22.02
CA VAL A 7 -1.60 -30.62 -22.39
C VAL A 7 -1.44 -29.30 -21.66
N GLU A 8 -0.40 -29.21 -20.84
CA GLU A 8 0.01 -27.96 -20.21
C GLU A 8 0.97 -27.21 -21.13
N VAL A 9 0.59 -26.00 -21.53
CA VAL A 9 1.44 -25.11 -22.33
C VAL A 9 1.93 -23.99 -21.42
N SER A 10 3.24 -23.96 -21.15
CA SER A 10 3.91 -22.88 -20.42
C SER A 10 4.79 -22.08 -21.38
N VAL A 11 4.76 -20.75 -21.25
CA VAL A 11 5.62 -19.83 -22.00
C VAL A 11 6.66 -19.28 -21.03
N GLU A 12 7.92 -19.64 -21.25
CA GLU A 12 9.04 -19.14 -20.46
C GLU A 12 9.84 -18.09 -21.23
N THR A 13 10.23 -17.02 -20.55
CA THR A 13 11.18 -16.05 -21.10
C THR A 13 12.60 -16.51 -20.77
N ILE A 14 13.34 -16.95 -21.78
CA ILE A 14 14.77 -17.29 -21.62
C ILE A 14 15.54 -15.99 -21.36
N ARG A 15 16.25 -15.92 -20.23
CA ARG A 15 17.11 -14.79 -19.86
C ARG A 15 18.55 -15.26 -19.71
N ASN A 16 19.50 -14.47 -20.19
CA ASN A 16 20.91 -14.71 -19.88
C ASN A 16 21.25 -14.19 -18.47
N PRO A 17 22.42 -14.56 -17.90
CA PRO A 17 22.80 -14.15 -16.54
C PRO A 17 22.80 -12.62 -16.34
N GLN A 18 23.28 -11.87 -17.33
CA GLN A 18 23.33 -10.41 -17.27
C GLN A 18 21.91 -9.79 -17.23
N GLN A 19 20.97 -10.33 -17.99
CA GLN A 19 19.57 -9.91 -18.00
C GLN A 19 18.88 -10.22 -16.67
N GLU A 20 19.18 -11.36 -16.06
CA GLU A 20 18.63 -11.72 -14.76
C GLU A 20 19.14 -10.81 -13.64
N GLU A 21 20.44 -10.50 -13.65
CA GLU A 21 21.03 -9.53 -12.72
C GLU A 21 20.42 -8.13 -12.90
N SER A 22 20.31 -7.67 -14.15
CA SER A 22 19.69 -6.38 -14.46
C SER A 22 18.23 -6.32 -13.98
N LEU A 23 17.47 -7.40 -14.18
CA LEU A 23 16.10 -7.52 -13.71
C LEU A 23 16.01 -7.51 -12.17
N LYS A 24 16.90 -8.22 -11.48
CA LYS A 24 17.00 -8.20 -10.01
C LYS A 24 17.28 -6.79 -9.50
N HIS A 25 18.21 -6.08 -10.15
CA HIS A 25 18.56 -4.71 -9.77
C HIS A 25 17.39 -3.75 -9.99
N ALA A 26 16.77 -3.76 -11.17
CA ALA A 26 15.60 -2.93 -11.48
C ALA A 26 14.42 -3.21 -10.53
N THR A 27 14.19 -4.48 -10.21
CA THR A 27 13.16 -4.89 -9.24
C THR A 27 13.47 -4.38 -7.84
N ARG A 28 14.73 -4.43 -7.40
CA ARG A 28 15.15 -3.90 -6.10
C ARG A 28 14.91 -2.40 -6.00
N ILE A 29 15.30 -1.63 -7.02
CA ILE A 29 15.05 -0.18 -7.07
C ILE A 29 13.55 0.11 -6.97
N THR A 30 12.75 -0.59 -7.76
CA THR A 30 11.29 -0.41 -7.77
C THR A 30 10.68 -0.73 -6.41
N ASN A 31 11.05 -1.86 -5.80
CA ASN A 31 10.57 -2.24 -4.47
C ASN A 31 11.02 -1.23 -3.39
N GLY A 32 12.22 -0.68 -3.50
CA GLY A 32 12.70 0.39 -2.61
C GLY A 32 11.82 1.64 -2.66
N MET A 33 11.38 2.03 -3.86
CA MET A 33 10.44 3.16 -4.02
C MET A 33 9.06 2.86 -3.42
N VAL A 34 8.56 1.63 -3.56
CA VAL A 34 7.30 1.20 -2.94
C VAL A 34 7.41 1.26 -1.41
N SER A 35 8.51 0.78 -0.83
CA SER A 35 8.74 0.87 0.62
C SER A 35 8.72 2.31 1.10
N LYS A 36 9.48 3.19 0.43
CA LYS A 36 9.52 4.61 0.78
C LYS A 36 8.14 5.27 0.71
N PHE A 37 7.37 4.98 -0.33
CA PHE A 37 6.00 5.51 -0.44
C PHE A 37 5.11 5.06 0.71
N ARG A 38 5.24 3.80 1.17
CA ARG A 38 4.48 3.30 2.32
C ARG A 38 4.90 3.98 3.63
N ASP A 39 6.19 4.22 3.82
CA ASP A 39 6.69 4.94 4.99
C ASP A 39 6.19 6.39 5.01
N ASP A 40 6.24 7.07 3.87
CA ASP A 40 5.74 8.44 3.69
C ASP A 40 4.22 8.51 3.93
N LEU A 41 3.45 7.54 3.42
CA LEU A 41 2.01 7.41 3.70
C LEU A 41 1.73 7.18 5.19
N GLY A 42 2.51 6.32 5.85
CA GLY A 42 2.37 6.05 7.28
C GLY A 42 2.61 7.31 8.12
N SER A 43 3.66 8.06 7.80
CA SER A 43 3.97 9.35 8.43
C SER A 43 2.84 10.37 8.21
N ALA A 44 2.35 10.50 6.97
CA ALA A 44 1.24 11.39 6.64
C ALA A 44 -0.06 11.01 7.40
N ASN A 45 -0.34 9.70 7.54
CA ASN A 45 -1.49 9.22 8.31
C ASN A 45 -1.39 9.63 9.78
N CYS A 46 -0.24 9.44 10.41
CA CYS A 46 -0.01 9.83 11.80
C CYS A 46 -0.20 11.35 12.00
N GLN A 47 0.34 12.16 11.09
CA GLN A 47 0.17 13.61 11.14
C GLN A 47 -1.29 14.03 10.97
N LEU A 48 -2.01 13.47 9.99
CA LEU A 48 -3.42 13.76 9.77
C LEU A 48 -4.29 13.30 10.94
N MET A 49 -3.98 12.17 11.57
CA MET A 49 -4.68 11.71 12.78
C MET A 49 -4.49 12.67 13.94
N SER A 50 -3.28 13.19 14.13
CA SER A 50 -3.01 14.24 15.13
C SER A 50 -3.88 15.48 14.87
N LEU A 51 -3.91 15.97 13.63
CA LEU A 51 -4.75 17.12 13.25
C LEU A 51 -6.25 16.83 13.38
N TYR A 52 -6.68 15.61 13.04
CA TYR A 52 -8.08 15.20 13.15
C TYR A 52 -8.55 15.14 14.60
N SER A 53 -7.67 14.69 15.52
CA SER A 53 -7.97 14.60 16.95
C SER A 53 -8.38 15.95 17.56
N VAL A 54 -7.76 17.03 17.09
CA VAL A 54 -8.10 18.43 17.44
C VAL A 54 -9.53 18.81 17.06
N CYS A 55 -10.02 18.26 15.95
CA CYS A 55 -11.36 18.54 15.43
C CYS A 55 -12.42 17.56 15.94
N SER A 56 -12.02 16.54 16.71
CA SER A 56 -12.93 15.56 17.28
C SER A 56 -13.45 16.06 18.63
N SER A 57 -14.72 15.75 18.91
CA SER A 57 -15.33 15.96 20.24
C SER A 57 -15.01 14.82 21.21
N GLU A 58 -14.40 13.75 20.72
CA GLU A 58 -14.00 12.59 21.53
C GLU A 58 -12.68 12.85 22.25
N VAL A 59 -12.51 12.21 23.41
CA VAL A 59 -11.26 12.30 24.17
C VAL A 59 -10.12 11.75 23.31
N PRO A 60 -9.12 12.58 22.96
CA PRO A 60 -8.05 12.15 22.08
C PRO A 60 -7.18 11.10 22.79
N PRO A 61 -6.79 10.01 22.12
CA PRO A 61 -5.98 8.94 22.71
C PRO A 61 -4.52 9.35 22.98
N GLY A 62 -4.15 10.61 22.78
CA GLY A 62 -2.79 11.10 22.96
C GLY A 62 -2.67 12.63 22.94
N PRO A 63 -1.43 13.17 22.99
CA PRO A 63 -1.16 14.60 22.97
C PRO A 63 -1.76 15.26 21.72
N VAL A 64 -2.44 16.37 21.94
CA VAL A 64 -3.12 17.15 20.90
C VAL A 64 -2.22 18.27 20.43
N ASP A 65 -2.20 18.57 19.13
CA ASP A 65 -1.52 19.75 18.60
C ASP A 65 -2.23 21.03 19.07
N GLN A 66 -1.75 21.61 20.17
CA GLN A 66 -2.33 22.80 20.79
C GLN A 66 -2.30 24.03 19.88
N LYS A 67 -1.30 24.13 19.00
CA LYS A 67 -1.19 25.24 18.06
C LYS A 67 -2.29 25.13 17.02
N PHE A 68 -2.47 23.96 16.44
CA PHE A 68 -3.56 23.72 15.49
C PHE A 68 -4.93 23.87 16.15
N GLN A 69 -5.08 23.42 17.40
CA GLN A 69 -6.30 23.58 18.19
C GLN A 69 -6.68 25.04 18.36
N SER A 70 -5.73 25.89 18.73
CA SER A 70 -5.96 27.33 18.89
C SER A 70 -6.43 27.98 17.58
N ILE A 71 -5.86 27.55 16.44
CA ILE A 71 -6.25 28.04 15.11
C ILE A 71 -7.68 27.61 14.77
N VAL A 72 -8.01 26.33 14.95
CA VAL A 72 -9.35 25.78 14.60
C VAL A 72 -10.44 26.39 15.47
N ILE A 73 -10.22 26.55 16.78
CA ILE A 73 -11.18 27.19 17.70
C ILE A 73 -11.44 28.64 17.29
N GLY A 74 -10.44 29.35 16.75
CA GLY A 74 -10.58 30.71 16.23
C GLY A 74 -11.42 30.81 14.93
N CYS A 75 -11.71 29.70 14.25
CA CYS A 75 -12.56 29.69 13.06
C CYS A 75 -14.05 29.69 13.42
N VAL A 76 -14.90 30.14 12.48
CA VAL A 76 -16.35 29.98 12.62
C VAL A 76 -16.76 28.50 12.54
N LEU A 77 -17.88 28.15 13.17
CA LEU A 77 -18.33 26.76 13.32
C LEU A 77 -18.47 26.02 11.97
N GLU A 78 -18.88 26.72 10.92
CA GLU A 78 -19.00 26.11 9.59
C GLU A 78 -17.62 25.71 9.02
N ASP A 79 -16.61 26.53 9.22
CA ASP A 79 -15.25 26.26 8.76
C ASP A 79 -14.59 25.15 9.58
N GLN A 80 -14.83 25.10 10.89
CA GLN A 80 -14.42 23.98 11.74
C GLN A 80 -14.97 22.65 11.19
N LYS A 81 -16.25 22.61 10.81
CA LYS A 81 -16.88 21.42 10.19
C LYS A 81 -16.27 21.09 8.83
N LYS A 82 -15.96 22.09 7.99
CA LYS A 82 -15.30 21.89 6.69
C LYS A 82 -13.90 21.31 6.84
N ILE A 83 -13.11 21.84 7.78
CA ILE A 83 -11.76 21.34 8.10
C ILE A 83 -11.84 19.89 8.56
N LYS A 84 -12.74 19.56 9.50
CA LYS A 84 -12.94 18.18 9.97
C LYS A 84 -13.25 17.22 8.82
N ARG A 85 -14.25 17.55 7.97
CA ARG A 85 -14.65 16.71 6.82
C ARG A 85 -13.50 16.50 5.83
N ARG A 86 -12.68 17.53 5.61
CA ARG A 86 -11.50 17.43 4.75
C ARG A 86 -10.47 16.45 5.34
N LEU A 87 -10.19 16.54 6.64
CA LEU A 87 -9.27 15.63 7.32
C LEU A 87 -9.79 14.17 7.25
N GLU A 88 -11.07 13.93 7.53
CA GLU A 88 -11.66 12.58 7.41
C GLU A 88 -11.54 12.01 5.99
N THR A 89 -11.74 12.85 4.97
CA THR A 89 -11.63 12.44 3.57
C THR A 89 -10.18 12.09 3.21
N LEU A 90 -9.22 12.89 3.66
CA LEU A 90 -7.80 12.63 3.45
C LEU A 90 -7.35 11.33 4.13
N LEU A 91 -7.79 11.08 5.36
CA LEU A 91 -7.51 9.84 6.09
C LEU A 91 -8.04 8.62 5.33
N ARG A 92 -9.30 8.65 4.89
CA ARG A 92 -9.89 7.58 4.05
C ARG A 92 -9.09 7.35 2.76
N ASN A 93 -8.66 8.42 2.09
CA ASN A 93 -7.89 8.31 0.85
C ASN A 93 -6.51 7.68 1.07
N ILE A 94 -5.83 8.02 2.18
CA ILE A 94 -4.55 7.40 2.55
C ILE A 94 -4.73 5.91 2.85
N GLU A 95 -5.73 5.55 3.64
CA GLU A 95 -6.02 4.14 3.93
C GLU A 95 -6.31 3.33 2.65
N ASN A 96 -7.08 3.91 1.72
CA ASN A 96 -7.37 3.28 0.44
C ASN A 96 -6.10 3.13 -0.41
N SER A 97 -5.21 4.12 -0.39
CA SER A 97 -3.94 4.09 -1.12
C SER A 97 -3.00 3.01 -0.59
N ASP A 98 -2.86 2.89 0.74
CA ASP A 98 -2.05 1.84 1.37
C ASP A 98 -2.60 0.43 1.05
N LYS A 99 -3.93 0.25 1.08
CA LYS A 99 -4.58 -1.01 0.67
C LYS A 99 -4.30 -1.35 -0.80
N ALA A 100 -4.43 -0.37 -1.71
CA ALA A 100 -4.18 -0.58 -3.13
C ALA A 100 -2.73 -1.02 -3.40
N ILE A 101 -1.78 -0.42 -2.70
CA ILE A 101 -0.35 -0.76 -2.84
C ILE A 101 -0.06 -2.17 -2.32
N LYS A 102 -0.60 -2.54 -1.15
CA LYS A 102 -0.47 -3.90 -0.61
C LYS A 102 -1.05 -4.96 -1.54
N LEU A 103 -2.12 -4.67 -2.27
CA LEU A 103 -2.69 -5.62 -3.24
C LEU A 103 -1.77 -5.88 -4.44
N LEU A 104 -1.04 -4.85 -4.89
CA LEU A 104 -0.07 -4.98 -5.98
C LEU A 104 1.14 -5.86 -5.59
N GLU A 105 1.48 -5.96 -4.31
CA GLU A 105 2.56 -6.83 -3.83
C GLU A 105 2.15 -8.31 -3.84
N HIS A 106 0.90 -8.61 -3.45
CA HIS A 106 0.40 -9.98 -3.40
C HIS A 106 0.20 -10.61 -4.80
N SER A 107 -0.16 -9.81 -5.81
CA SER A 107 -0.25 -10.31 -7.20
C SER A 107 1.11 -10.78 -7.73
N LYS A 108 2.19 -10.10 -7.33
CA LYS A 108 3.57 -10.45 -7.72
C LYS A 108 4.04 -11.77 -7.07
N GLY A 109 3.64 -12.01 -5.81
CA GLY A 109 3.94 -13.26 -5.08
C GLY A 109 3.17 -14.47 -5.58
N ALA A 110 1.91 -14.30 -6.01
CA ALA A 110 1.10 -15.40 -6.56
C ALA A 110 1.69 -15.95 -7.87
N SER A 111 2.15 -15.08 -8.76
CA SER A 111 2.77 -15.50 -10.03
C SER A 111 4.09 -16.26 -9.81
N SER A 112 4.89 -15.89 -8.81
CA SER A 112 6.16 -16.56 -8.51
C SER A 112 5.98 -17.89 -7.77
N LYS A 113 4.98 -18.01 -6.88
CA LYS A 113 4.69 -19.25 -6.15
C LYS A 113 4.07 -20.32 -7.05
N VAL A 114 3.25 -19.93 -8.03
CA VAL A 114 2.68 -20.86 -9.02
C VAL A 114 3.79 -21.47 -9.88
N LEU A 115 4.79 -20.69 -10.30
CA LEU A 115 5.94 -21.18 -11.07
C LEU A 115 6.80 -22.16 -10.25
N GLN A 116 7.04 -21.88 -8.97
CA GLN A 116 7.88 -22.72 -8.11
C GLN A 116 7.18 -24.03 -7.71
N ALA A 117 5.89 -23.98 -7.34
CA ALA A 117 5.11 -25.17 -7.00
C ALA A 117 4.92 -26.12 -8.20
N ASN A 118 4.91 -25.59 -9.42
CA ASN A 118 4.84 -26.40 -10.64
C ASN A 118 6.19 -27.05 -10.99
N ALA A 119 7.32 -26.38 -10.72
CA ALA A 119 8.65 -26.95 -10.92
C ALA A 119 8.90 -28.15 -9.99
N GLU A 120 8.49 -28.06 -8.72
CA GLU A 120 8.63 -29.14 -7.73
C GLU A 120 7.73 -30.35 -8.05
N ARG A 121 6.57 -30.14 -8.67
CA ARG A 121 5.71 -31.25 -9.16
C ARG A 121 6.27 -32.00 -10.36
N ARG A 122 7.18 -31.42 -11.13
CA ARG A 122 7.79 -32.09 -12.30
C ARG A 122 8.96 -33.02 -11.93
N LEU A 123 9.42 -32.98 -10.69
CA LEU A 123 10.54 -33.78 -10.16
C LEU A 123 10.10 -35.01 -9.34
N ASN A 124 8.79 -35.22 -9.18
CA ASN A 124 8.19 -36.37 -8.46
C ASN A 124 7.31 -37.21 -9.37
#